data_AF-X0QTQ3-F1
#
_entry.id   AF-X0QTQ3-F1
#
_cell.length_a   1.000
_cell.length_b   1.000
_cell.length_c   1.000
_cell.angle_alpha   90.00
_cell.angle_beta   90.00
_cell.angle_gamma   90.00
#
_symmetry.space_group_name_H-M   'P 1'
#
loop_
_entity.id
_entity.type
_entity.pdbx_description
1 polymer ?
#
loop_
_entity_poly.entity_id
_entity_poly.type
_entity_poly.pdbx_seq_one_letter_code
_entity_poly.pdbx_strand_id
1 'polypeptide(L)' 'MMPKEGDVTTPRQCNFCGNSLAEYRGVLETKSSTAIDGEANQELFFCNYEHQADFHAGKTHTPYA' A
#
# COMPACT_ATOMS: atom_id res chain seq x y z
N MET A 1 -13.04 6.09 -15.08
CA MET A 1 -13.03 7.43 -14.44
C MET A 1 -11.61 7.99 -14.54
N MET A 2 -11.40 9.05 -15.33
CA MET A 2 -10.08 9.69 -15.49
C MET A 2 -9.69 10.50 -14.23
N PRO A 3 -8.41 10.53 -13.84
CA PRO A 3 -7.93 11.42 -12.77
C PRO A 3 -8.10 12.89 -13.18
N LYS A 4 -8.40 13.75 -12.19
CA LYS A 4 -8.47 15.21 -12.37
C LYS A 4 -7.12 15.84 -12.06
N GLU A 5 -6.94 17.07 -12.52
CA GLU A 5 -5.77 17.87 -12.18
C GLU A 5 -5.65 18.00 -10.65
N GLY A 6 -4.53 17.57 -10.08
CA GLY A 6 -4.29 17.51 -8.63
C GLY A 6 -4.36 16.12 -8.00
N ASP A 7 -4.83 15.08 -8.70
CA ASP A 7 -4.73 13.70 -8.22
C ASP A 7 -3.26 13.29 -8.12
N VAL A 8 -2.87 12.71 -6.98
CA VAL A 8 -1.53 12.12 -6.78
C VAL A 8 -1.44 10.86 -7.62
N THR A 9 -1.01 11.03 -8.86
CA THR A 9 -0.82 9.96 -9.85
C THR A 9 0.48 9.19 -9.64
N THR A 10 1.26 9.58 -8.63
CA THR A 10 2.51 8.91 -8.28
C THR A 10 2.27 7.41 -8.08
N PRO A 11 2.92 6.54 -8.87
CA PRO A 11 2.77 5.11 -8.70
C PRO A 11 3.46 4.67 -7.41
N ARG A 12 2.74 3.92 -6.56
CA ARG A 12 3.31 3.18 -5.43
C ARG A 12 3.16 1.68 -5.69
N GLN A 13 4.11 0.89 -5.17
CA GLN A 13 4.04 -0.56 -5.23
C GLN A 13 3.24 -1.12 -4.07
N CYS A 14 2.33 -2.04 -4.38
CA CYS A 14 1.60 -2.80 -3.38
C CYS A 14 2.55 -3.74 -2.63
N ASN A 15 2.61 -3.64 -1.30
CA ASN A 15 3.45 -4.50 -0.46
C ASN A 15 2.99 -5.97 -0.42
N PHE A 16 1.78 -6.25 -0.87
CA PHE A 16 1.26 -7.62 -0.95
C PHE A 16 1.56 -8.29 -2.31
N CYS A 17 1.11 -7.68 -3.41
CA CYS A 17 1.18 -8.30 -4.74
C CYS A 17 2.27 -7.74 -5.66
N GLY A 18 2.98 -6.68 -5.25
CA GLY A 18 4.04 -6.03 -6.03
C GLY A 18 3.56 -5.15 -7.20
N ASN A 19 2.25 -5.11 -7.49
CA ASN A 19 1.72 -4.30 -8.58
C ASN A 19 1.83 -2.80 -8.28
N SER A 20 2.12 -2.00 -9.31
CA SER A 20 2.15 -0.54 -9.22
C SER A 20 0.78 0.05 -9.48
N LEU A 21 0.31 0.90 -8.57
CA LEU A 21 -0.96 1.61 -8.68
C LEU A 21 -0.75 3.08 -8.30
N ALA A 22 -1.51 3.98 -8.89
CA ALA A 22 -1.50 5.37 -8.45
C ALA A 22 -1.96 5.47 -7.00
N GLU A 23 -1.33 6.32 -6.19
CA GLU A 23 -1.59 6.41 -4.74
C GLU A 23 -3.08 6.59 -4.42
N TYR A 24 -3.78 7.48 -5.15
CA TYR A 24 -5.21 7.74 -4.97
C TYR A 24 -6.13 6.54 -5.26
N ARG A 25 -5.62 5.48 -5.89
CA ARG A 25 -6.36 4.26 -6.21
C ARG A 25 -6.18 3.16 -5.17
N GLY A 26 -5.17 3.28 -4.30
CA GLY A 26 -4.83 2.25 -3.32
C GLY A 26 -5.20 2.64 -1.89
N VAL A 27 -4.78 1.79 -0.96
CA VAL A 27 -4.90 1.98 0.47
C VAL A 27 -3.50 2.25 1.02
N LEU A 28 -3.30 3.44 1.59
CA LEU A 28 -2.08 3.81 2.28
C LEU A 28 -2.28 3.63 3.79
N GLU A 29 -1.45 2.79 4.39
CA GLU A 29 -1.38 2.57 5.84
C GLU A 29 -0.09 3.17 6.38
N THR A 30 -0.20 4.21 7.20
CA THR A 30 0.93 4.78 7.93
C THR A 30 0.94 4.19 9.33
N LYS A 31 1.86 3.26 9.60
CA LYS A 31 2.07 2.82 10.98
C LYS A 31 2.87 3.89 11.69
N SER A 32 2.15 4.83 12.32
CA SER A 32 2.73 5.70 13.34
C SER A 32 2.98 4.83 14.57
N SER A 33 4.11 4.15 14.57
CA SER A 33 4.63 3.56 15.79
C SER A 33 4.89 4.73 16.72
N THR A 34 4.08 4.90 17.77
CA THR A 34 4.43 5.72 18.94
C THR A 34 5.58 5.04 19.69
N ALA A 35 6.65 4.71 18.98
CA ALA A 35 7.90 4.24 19.51
C ALA A 35 8.68 5.49 19.88
N ILE A 36 8.89 5.64 21.18
CA ILE A 36 9.67 6.70 21.80
C ILE A 36 11.15 6.43 21.53
N ASP A 37 11.55 6.37 20.26
CA ASP A 37 12.93 6.42 19.79
C ASP A 37 12.90 6.39 18.26
N GLY A 38 13.22 7.51 17.62
CA GLY A 38 13.55 7.79 16.20
C GLY A 38 13.38 6.75 15.06
N GLU A 39 12.45 5.80 15.10
CA GLU A 39 12.41 4.66 14.17
C GLU A 39 11.33 4.81 13.10
N ALA A 40 11.70 4.41 11.89
CA ALA A 40 11.08 4.69 10.60
C ALA A 40 9.54 4.62 10.60
N ASN A 41 8.91 5.70 10.14
CA ASN A 41 7.51 5.70 9.71
C ASN A 41 7.37 4.67 8.57
N GLN A 42 6.91 3.46 8.88
CA GLN A 42 6.68 2.43 7.88
C GLN A 42 5.35 2.72 7.18
N GLU A 43 5.44 3.32 6.00
CA GLU A 43 4.32 3.52 5.09
C GLU A 43 4.11 2.25 4.26
N LEU A 44 2.99 1.56 4.47
CA LEU A 44 2.58 0.41 3.69
C LEU A 44 1.52 0.82 2.66
N PHE A 45 1.67 0.40 1.40
CA PHE A 45 0.70 0.67 0.34
C PHE A 45 0.10 -0.64 -0.20
N PHE A 46 -1.19 -0.65 -0.48
CA PHE A 46 -1.94 -1.80 -0.99
C PHE A 46 -2.87 -1.40 -2.14
N CYS A 47 -3.14 -2.30 -3.08
CA CYS A 47 -4.07 -2.00 -4.17
C CYS A 47 -5.53 -1.83 -3.71
N ASN A 48 -5.93 -2.55 -2.65
CA ASN A 48 -7.27 -2.54 -2.07
C ASN A 48 -7.21 -3.08 -0.61
N TYR A 49 -8.35 -3.07 0.07
CA TYR A 49 -8.46 -3.59 1.45
C TYR A 49 -8.26 -5.12 1.54
N GLU A 50 -8.56 -5.88 0.49
CA GLU A 50 -8.33 -7.34 0.48
C GLU A 50 -6.83 -7.65 0.56
N HIS A 51 -6.01 -6.96 -0.23
CA HIS A 51 -4.55 -7.12 -0.23
C HIS A 51 -3.93 -6.67 1.09
N GLN A 52 -4.45 -5.61 1.72
CA GLN A 52 -4.04 -5.19 3.06
C GLN A 52 -4.35 -6.29 4.08
N ALA A 53 -5.58 -6.83 4.08
CA ALA A 53 -5.99 -7.88 4.98
C ALA A 53 -5.17 -9.16 4.79
N ASP A 54 -4.88 -9.54 3.54
CA ASP A 54 -4.07 -10.71 3.21
C ASP A 54 -2.61 -10.55 3.66
N PHE A 55 -2.03 -9.36 3.50
CA PHE A 55 -0.70 -9.04 4.03
C PHE A 55 -0.67 -9.17 5.56
N HIS A 56 -1.69 -8.63 6.24
CA HIS A 56 -1.79 -8.69 7.71
C HIS A 56 -2.08 -10.11 8.22
N ALA A 57 -2.76 -10.92 7.42
CA ALA A 57 -2.98 -12.34 7.68
C ALA A 57 -1.73 -13.21 7.40
N GLY A 58 -0.63 -12.61 6.92
CA GLY A 58 0.60 -13.33 6.59
C GLY A 58 0.48 -14.23 5.36
N LYS A 59 -0.49 -13.96 4.48
CA LYS A 59 -0.60 -14.69 3.21
C LYS A 59 0.52 -14.27 2.26
N THR A 60 0.86 -15.17 1.36
CA THR A 60 1.80 -14.89 0.28
C THR A 60 1.02 -14.74 -1.01
N HIS A 61 1.34 -13.69 -1.77
CA HIS A 61 0.80 -13.54 -3.11
C HIS A 61 1.58 -14.45 -4.07
N THR A 62 0.98 -15.56 -4.49
CA THR A 62 1.52 -16.37 -5.59
C THR A 62 0.97 -15.80 -6.91
N PRO A 63 1.77 -15.10 -7.73
CA PRO A 63 1.35 -14.83 -9.09
C PRO A 63 1.16 -16.20 -9.77
N TYR A 64 -0.04 -16.43 -10.29
CA TYR A 64 -0.39 -17.67 -10.97
C TYR A 64 0.70 -18.03 -11.99
N ALA A 65 1.28 -19.22 -11.87
CA ALA A 65 2.37 -19.71 -12.72
C ALA A 65 1.90 -20.09 -14.12
#